data_AF-A0A9Q0RTR0-F1
#
_entry.id   AF-A0A9Q0RTR0-F1
#
_cell.length_a   1.000
_cell.length_b   1.000
_cell.length_c   1.000
_cell.angle_alpha   90.00
_cell.angle_beta   90.00
_cell.angle_gamma   90.00
#
_symmetry.space_group_name_H-M   'P 1'
#
loop_
_entity.id
_entity.type
_entity.pdbx_description
1 polymer ?
#
loop_
_entity_poly.entity_id
_entity_poly.type
_entity_poly.pdbx_seq_one_letter_code
_entity_poly.pdbx_strand_id
1 'polypeptide(L)'
;MIYFHLVYYSDTYHSKHSSTHDHPNRGKIAVYSKKIGPDDIDSELKYKLSKIDYEDKKLFGPNSINLLVPKLIGSSENTFIGWFSDHQQWDEKFQCFNNRWTLCDKILFAQCQQNRIRSIFQFIPFKPNANIRHLYFSLRATAEQLVEQSNDAFYGLMALVQLVDGREHIVKLKFQYESEAWSLKSQDYYSDTKPIYSVTIMVACFGYSGIASFTDIRLSSNHAGLDPIFSSQDICSWCDYQSINHSLKTVGQMSEYLSKFNSIQPEIVSLKSLKQSSNDHSSSLVTYVSQVSMDRLTALERSLQTWTGPISIAIHISVKSSTEGILDWQRRYIFKKIGALNISTTESTIIFVPTLENDNYPINLLRNLAIKMCKTRYMLLVDVDFQPSPLLEMNFASFINNQHSDEKLKIAFVVPAFEYVETPNKYDPILKSKDELIQLVHREDPLLLPYRFTDSPESHSLTNYWKWYYTNEPYKVAANFNDKYEPFIIIEKTKDLPLFNEELINFGMDKVMYITELFSANYIFYVLDNVWIIHFPHRSTSYYKEYQQNLEQRLRNGAKRFQASGQIIQKYKIKLNECYRKPM
;
A
#
# COMPACT_ATOMS: atom_id res chain seq x y z
N MET A 1 0.65 -23.28 -34.40
CA MET A 1 2.12 -23.41 -34.34
C MET A 1 2.60 -22.65 -33.11
N ILE A 2 3.07 -23.36 -32.09
CA ILE A 2 3.58 -22.76 -30.85
C ILE A 2 5.02 -22.32 -31.12
N TYR A 3 5.31 -21.03 -30.98
CA TYR A 3 6.68 -20.50 -31.11
C TYR A 3 7.32 -20.42 -29.73
N PHE A 4 8.22 -21.35 -29.43
CA PHE A 4 9.15 -21.19 -28.30
C PHE A 4 10.44 -20.55 -28.81
N HIS A 5 10.87 -19.47 -28.17
CA HIS A 5 12.24 -18.98 -28.29
C HIS A 5 13.05 -19.54 -27.11
N LEU A 6 14.00 -20.41 -27.40
CA LEU A 6 15.01 -20.83 -26.43
C LEU A 6 16.26 -19.96 -26.60
N VAL A 7 16.72 -19.40 -25.48
CA VAL A 7 18.00 -18.68 -25.39
C VAL A 7 19.05 -19.68 -24.95
N TYR A 8 20.00 -20.00 -25.82
CA TYR A 8 21.13 -20.86 -25.48
C TYR A 8 22.27 -20.01 -24.92
N TYR A 9 22.81 -20.42 -23.77
CA TYR A 9 24.13 -20.02 -23.29
C TYR A 9 25.02 -21.25 -23.35
N SER A 10 26.00 -21.29 -24.26
CA SER A 10 26.99 -22.37 -24.29
C SER A 10 28.28 -21.90 -23.61
N ASP A 11 28.56 -22.42 -22.42
CA ASP A 11 29.93 -22.48 -21.91
C ASP A 11 30.59 -23.72 -22.51
N THR A 12 31.41 -23.54 -23.54
CA THR A 12 32.26 -24.62 -24.04
C THR A 12 33.43 -24.82 -23.09
N TYR A 13 33.26 -25.68 -22.09
CA TYR A 13 34.37 -26.31 -21.37
C TYR A 13 34.54 -27.76 -21.85
N HIS A 14 35.34 -27.94 -22.90
CA HIS A 14 35.96 -29.23 -23.18
C HIS A 14 37.31 -29.30 -22.45
N SER A 15 37.47 -30.26 -21.54
CA SER A 15 38.76 -30.53 -20.91
C SER A 15 39.58 -31.53 -21.73
N LYS A 16 40.77 -31.04 -22.11
CA LYS A 16 42.07 -31.71 -22.22
C LYS A 16 42.22 -32.92 -23.16
N HIS A 17 42.82 -32.65 -24.33
CA HIS A 17 44.19 -33.12 -24.60
C HIS A 17 44.95 -32.14 -25.51
N SER A 18 46.16 -31.78 -25.07
CA SER A 18 47.34 -31.42 -25.88
C SER A 18 47.40 -30.10 -26.67
N SER A 19 48.19 -29.19 -26.07
CA SER A 19 49.25 -28.32 -26.62
C SER A 19 48.98 -27.24 -27.69
N THR A 20 49.42 -26.03 -27.29
CA THR A 20 49.96 -24.90 -28.10
C THR A 20 49.05 -24.23 -29.12
N HIS A 21 48.52 -23.06 -28.76
CA HIS A 21 48.74 -21.77 -29.45
C HIS A 21 48.00 -20.63 -28.74
N ASP A 22 48.66 -19.46 -28.64
CA ASP A 22 48.11 -18.19 -28.16
C ASP A 22 46.90 -17.74 -29.00
N HIS A 23 45.83 -17.27 -28.35
CA HIS A 23 44.92 -16.29 -28.94
C HIS A 23 44.28 -15.36 -27.90
N PRO A 24 44.20 -14.04 -28.17
CA PRO A 24 43.60 -13.04 -27.30
C PRO A 24 42.10 -12.89 -27.60
N ASN A 25 41.23 -13.12 -26.61
CA ASN A 25 39.93 -12.45 -26.39
C ASN A 25 39.13 -13.23 -25.33
N ARG A 26 39.01 -12.65 -24.13
CA ARG A 26 38.11 -13.13 -23.08
C ARG A 26 36.66 -12.79 -23.44
N GLY A 27 35.79 -13.78 -23.34
CA GLY A 27 34.38 -13.68 -22.94
C GLY A 27 33.48 -12.69 -23.68
N LYS A 28 32.94 -13.09 -24.84
CA LYS A 28 31.67 -12.56 -25.35
C LYS A 28 30.65 -13.69 -25.37
N ILE A 29 29.60 -13.57 -24.56
CA ILE A 29 28.41 -14.41 -24.68
C ILE A 29 27.64 -13.96 -25.92
N ALA A 30 27.48 -14.85 -26.90
CA ALA A 30 26.64 -14.62 -28.06
C ALA A 30 25.29 -15.33 -27.85
N VAL A 31 24.20 -14.55 -27.82
CA VAL A 31 22.84 -15.08 -27.78
C VAL A 31 22.40 -15.41 -29.21
N TYR A 32 22.21 -16.69 -29.50
CA TYR A 32 21.57 -17.13 -30.74
C TYR A 32 20.14 -17.60 -30.45
N SER A 33 19.17 -17.06 -31.19
CA SER A 33 17.80 -17.59 -31.24
C SER A 33 17.62 -18.35 -32.55
N LYS A 34 17.38 -19.67 -32.48
CA LYS A 34 16.99 -20.49 -33.63
C LYS A 34 15.54 -20.94 -33.47
N LYS A 35 14.75 -20.92 -34.55
CA LYS A 35 13.41 -21.53 -34.60
C LYS A 35 13.55 -23.06 -34.53
N ILE A 36 12.82 -23.68 -33.62
CA ILE A 36 12.79 -25.14 -33.40
C ILE A 36 11.63 -25.72 -34.23
N GLY A 37 11.92 -26.72 -35.06
CA GLY A 37 10.94 -27.53 -35.78
C GLY A 37 10.58 -28.82 -35.02
N PRO A 38 9.57 -29.58 -35.49
CA PRO A 38 9.13 -30.84 -34.84
C PRO A 38 10.22 -31.91 -34.68
N ASP A 39 11.25 -31.84 -35.53
CA ASP A 39 12.35 -32.80 -35.59
C ASP A 39 13.58 -32.41 -34.73
N ASP A 40 13.59 -31.21 -34.15
CA ASP A 40 14.69 -30.69 -33.31
C ASP A 40 14.60 -31.16 -31.84
N ILE A 41 13.62 -32.01 -31.50
CA ILE A 41 13.48 -32.57 -30.15
C ILE A 41 14.47 -33.74 -29.99
N ASP A 42 15.61 -33.44 -29.38
CA ASP A 42 16.68 -34.41 -29.10
C ASP A 42 16.14 -35.67 -28.39
N SER A 43 16.70 -36.82 -28.78
CA SER A 43 16.51 -38.12 -28.18
C SER A 43 16.69 -38.12 -26.65
N GLU A 44 17.58 -37.27 -26.12
CA GLU A 44 17.77 -37.09 -24.69
C GLU A 44 16.60 -36.35 -24.02
N LEU A 45 15.98 -35.38 -24.72
CA LEU A 45 14.78 -34.68 -24.25
C LEU A 45 13.56 -35.59 -24.28
N LYS A 46 13.41 -36.42 -25.32
CA LYS A 46 12.39 -37.49 -25.40
C LYS A 46 12.61 -38.54 -24.30
N TYR A 47 13.85 -38.95 -24.05
CA TYR A 47 14.20 -39.89 -22.98
C TYR A 47 13.88 -39.33 -21.60
N LYS A 48 14.22 -38.05 -21.37
CA LYS A 48 13.85 -37.32 -20.16
C LYS A 48 12.31 -37.26 -20.05
N LEU A 49 11.59 -36.71 -21.02
CA LEU A 49 10.12 -36.65 -20.99
C LEU A 49 9.42 -38.01 -20.76
N SER A 50 10.01 -39.12 -21.27
CA SER A 50 9.48 -40.48 -21.09
C SER A 50 9.69 -41.09 -19.68
N LYS A 51 10.57 -40.50 -18.86
CA LYS A 51 10.84 -40.90 -17.47
C LYS A 51 10.29 -39.92 -16.43
N ILE A 52 9.45 -38.98 -16.85
CA ILE A 52 8.68 -38.16 -15.93
C ILE A 52 7.63 -39.07 -15.31
N ASP A 53 7.78 -39.32 -14.00
CA ASP A 53 6.68 -39.81 -13.20
C ASP A 53 5.73 -38.64 -12.94
N TYR A 54 4.70 -38.52 -13.77
CA TYR A 54 3.66 -37.49 -13.64
C TYR A 54 2.81 -37.67 -12.36
N GLU A 55 3.07 -38.71 -11.57
CA GLU A 55 2.45 -38.95 -10.27
C GLU A 55 3.37 -38.65 -9.08
N ASP A 56 4.60 -38.16 -9.29
CA ASP A 56 5.49 -37.76 -8.19
C ASP A 56 4.99 -36.47 -7.50
N LYS A 57 4.21 -36.67 -6.45
CA LYS A 57 3.63 -35.64 -5.57
C LYS A 57 4.69 -34.74 -4.90
N LYS A 58 5.98 -35.10 -4.91
CA LYS A 58 7.07 -34.27 -4.36
C LYS A 58 7.66 -33.27 -5.37
N LEU A 59 7.49 -33.52 -6.67
CA LEU A 59 8.00 -32.67 -7.75
C LEU A 59 6.90 -31.87 -8.46
N PHE A 60 5.69 -32.43 -8.52
CA PHE A 60 4.51 -31.81 -9.10
C PHE A 60 3.34 -32.02 -8.15
N GLY A 61 2.92 -30.98 -7.42
CA GLY A 61 1.52 -30.92 -6.97
C GLY A 61 0.60 -31.14 -8.18
N PRO A 62 -0.62 -31.68 -8.01
CA PRO A 62 -1.33 -32.42 -9.04
C PRO A 62 -1.51 -31.58 -10.30
N ASN A 63 -0.67 -31.78 -11.32
CA ASN A 63 -0.90 -31.47 -12.75
C ASN A 63 -1.66 -30.18 -13.11
N SER A 64 -1.56 -29.13 -12.30
CA SER A 64 -2.47 -27.98 -12.33
C SER A 64 -1.72 -26.68 -12.63
N ILE A 65 -2.33 -25.84 -13.45
CA ILE A 65 -1.84 -24.50 -13.81
C ILE A 65 -1.60 -23.70 -12.53
N ASN A 66 -0.41 -23.11 -12.41
CA ASN A 66 -0.15 -22.13 -11.35
C ASN A 66 -1.03 -20.91 -11.61
N LEU A 67 -1.93 -20.63 -10.67
CA LEU A 67 -2.86 -19.51 -10.74
C LEU A 67 -2.16 -18.17 -10.48
N LEU A 68 -0.92 -18.20 -9.98
CA LEU A 68 -0.13 -17.00 -9.74
C LEU A 68 0.52 -16.46 -11.02
N VAL A 69 0.50 -15.15 -11.16
CA VAL A 69 1.16 -14.41 -12.23
C VAL A 69 2.60 -14.08 -11.80
N PRO A 70 3.63 -14.44 -12.57
CA PRO A 70 5.04 -14.24 -12.19
C PRO A 70 5.55 -12.79 -12.33
N LYS A 71 4.66 -11.85 -12.67
CA LYS A 71 4.97 -10.43 -12.95
C LYS A 71 4.99 -9.63 -11.63
N LEU A 72 6.02 -8.81 -11.42
CA LEU A 72 5.99 -7.72 -10.42
C LEU A 72 5.22 -6.53 -11.00
N ILE A 73 4.33 -5.94 -10.22
CA ILE A 73 3.60 -4.73 -10.60
C ILE A 73 4.56 -3.55 -10.51
N GLY A 74 4.76 -2.86 -11.63
CA GLY A 74 5.57 -1.64 -11.67
C GLY A 74 4.82 -0.48 -11.02
N SER A 75 5.54 0.45 -10.38
CA SER A 75 4.91 1.55 -9.65
C SER A 75 4.08 2.49 -10.53
N SER A 76 4.36 2.55 -11.83
CA SER A 76 3.59 3.33 -12.81
C SER A 76 2.39 2.59 -13.41
N GLU A 77 2.15 1.33 -13.02
CA GLU A 77 1.07 0.50 -13.57
C GLU A 77 -0.17 0.55 -12.66
N ASN A 78 -1.29 1.06 -13.18
CA ASN A 78 -2.57 1.01 -12.48
C ASN A 78 -3.24 -0.35 -12.69
N THR A 79 -2.72 -1.39 -12.04
CA THR A 79 -3.23 -2.77 -12.08
C THR A 79 -3.16 -3.44 -10.71
N PHE A 80 -3.93 -4.51 -10.52
CA PHE A 80 -3.82 -5.42 -9.37
C PHE A 80 -3.43 -6.84 -9.79
N ILE A 81 -3.09 -7.04 -11.07
CA ILE A 81 -2.71 -8.35 -11.63
C ILE A 81 -1.19 -8.50 -11.53
N GLY A 82 -0.74 -9.29 -10.57
CA GLY A 82 0.68 -9.55 -10.33
C GLY A 82 1.08 -9.37 -8.86
N TRP A 83 2.38 -9.46 -8.61
CA TRP A 83 2.98 -9.29 -7.30
C TRP A 83 3.16 -7.80 -6.98
N PHE A 84 2.48 -7.34 -5.93
CA PHE A 84 2.59 -6.00 -5.37
C PHE A 84 3.48 -6.04 -4.12
N SER A 85 4.59 -5.34 -4.13
CA SER A 85 5.31 -4.97 -2.91
C SER A 85 4.71 -3.69 -2.34
N ASP A 86 4.80 -3.50 -1.03
CA ASP A 86 4.56 -2.19 -0.43
C ASP A 86 5.76 -1.25 -0.67
N HIS A 87 6.00 -0.23 0.18
CA HIS A 87 7.15 0.68 0.06
C HIS A 87 8.52 0.02 0.24
N GLN A 88 8.57 -1.29 0.46
CA GLN A 88 9.81 -2.03 0.69
C GLN A 88 10.23 -2.80 -0.57
N GLN A 89 11.48 -2.64 -0.94
CA GLN A 89 12.08 -3.30 -2.10
C GLN A 89 12.16 -4.81 -1.88
N TRP A 90 11.77 -5.55 -2.92
CA TRP A 90 12.00 -6.98 -3.09
C TRP A 90 12.82 -7.13 -4.37
N ASP A 91 13.86 -7.96 -4.30
CA ASP A 91 14.76 -8.16 -5.43
C ASP A 91 14.54 -9.54 -6.04
N GLU A 92 14.88 -9.64 -7.32
CA GLU A 92 14.75 -10.86 -8.11
C GLU A 92 16.12 -11.30 -8.61
N LYS A 93 16.48 -12.56 -8.36
CA LYS A 93 17.67 -13.21 -8.92
C LYS A 93 17.28 -14.50 -9.63
N PHE A 94 18.13 -15.03 -10.51
CA PHE A 94 17.96 -16.38 -11.06
C PHE A 94 18.89 -17.33 -10.32
N GLN A 95 18.38 -18.48 -9.91
CA GLN A 95 19.20 -19.54 -9.33
C GLN A 95 18.95 -20.84 -10.05
N CYS A 96 20.05 -21.48 -10.43
CA CYS A 96 20.03 -22.76 -11.10
C CYS A 96 20.11 -23.90 -10.09
N PHE A 97 19.23 -24.89 -10.23
CA PHE A 97 19.19 -26.07 -9.37
C PHE A 97 19.73 -27.26 -10.16
N ASN A 98 20.51 -28.14 -9.52
CA ASN A 98 20.92 -29.43 -10.09
C ASN A 98 19.75 -30.43 -10.06
N ASN A 99 18.63 -30.06 -10.66
CA ASN A 99 17.42 -30.87 -10.77
C ASN A 99 17.26 -31.35 -12.22
N ARG A 100 16.61 -32.51 -12.40
CA ARG A 100 16.45 -33.16 -13.72
C ARG A 100 15.64 -32.36 -14.76
N TRP A 101 14.88 -31.33 -14.36
CA TRP A 101 13.79 -30.75 -15.18
C TRP A 101 13.75 -29.22 -15.26
N THR A 102 14.00 -28.50 -14.16
CA THR A 102 14.16 -27.04 -14.17
C THR A 102 15.62 -26.71 -13.93
N LEU A 103 16.28 -26.13 -14.95
CA LEU A 103 17.68 -25.71 -14.84
C LEU A 103 17.80 -24.51 -13.91
N CYS A 104 16.90 -23.52 -14.02
CA CYS A 104 16.92 -22.30 -13.21
C CYS A 104 15.52 -21.74 -12.92
N ASP A 105 15.32 -21.27 -11.69
CA ASP A 105 14.10 -20.58 -11.26
C ASP A 105 14.38 -19.12 -10.88
N LYS A 106 13.34 -18.30 -10.98
CA LYS A 106 13.35 -16.93 -10.46
C LYS A 106 13.18 -16.98 -8.94
N ILE A 107 14.09 -16.32 -8.23
CA ILE A 107 14.13 -16.24 -6.78
C ILE A 107 13.70 -14.85 -6.35
N LEU A 108 12.68 -14.78 -5.51
CA LEU A 108 12.29 -13.58 -4.79
C LEU A 108 13.02 -13.56 -3.45
N PHE A 109 13.74 -12.48 -3.14
CA PHE A 109 14.42 -12.37 -1.87
C PHE A 109 14.28 -10.98 -1.26
N ALA A 110 14.39 -10.94 0.07
CA ALA A 110 14.37 -9.70 0.84
C ALA A 110 15.24 -9.83 2.10
N GLN A 111 15.81 -8.71 2.53
CA GLN A 111 16.49 -8.64 3.81
C GLN A 111 15.48 -8.46 4.94
N CYS A 112 15.42 -9.45 5.82
CA CYS A 112 14.49 -9.49 6.94
C CYS A 112 14.88 -8.51 8.03
N GLN A 113 13.87 -8.06 8.79
CA GLN A 113 14.05 -7.14 9.90
C GLN A 113 13.39 -7.66 11.16
N GLN A 114 14.01 -7.34 12.31
CA GLN A 114 13.49 -7.71 13.62
C GLN A 114 12.13 -7.07 13.92
N ASN A 115 11.97 -5.77 13.63
CA ASN A 115 10.83 -4.97 14.10
C ASN A 115 9.86 -4.55 12.98
N ARG A 116 10.01 -5.07 11.77
CA ARG A 116 9.21 -4.66 10.61
C ARG A 116 8.95 -5.84 9.70
N ILE A 117 7.69 -6.04 9.33
CA ILE A 117 7.30 -7.04 8.34
C ILE A 117 7.80 -6.62 6.95
N ARG A 118 8.56 -7.50 6.30
CA ARG A 118 8.80 -7.47 4.85
C ARG A 118 7.76 -8.33 4.18
N SER A 119 7.00 -7.78 3.23
CA SER A 119 5.90 -8.51 2.59
C SER A 119 5.78 -8.18 1.10
N ILE A 120 5.41 -9.18 0.31
CA ILE A 120 4.96 -9.04 -1.08
C ILE A 120 3.67 -9.84 -1.26
N PHE A 121 2.74 -9.29 -2.04
CA PHE A 121 1.38 -9.80 -2.11
C PHE A 121 0.93 -10.11 -3.53
N GLN A 122 0.02 -11.05 -3.68
CA GLN A 122 -0.73 -11.23 -4.92
C GLN A 122 -2.18 -11.62 -4.63
N PHE A 123 -3.11 -11.05 -5.40
CA PHE A 123 -4.55 -11.28 -5.24
C PHE A 123 -5.14 -12.05 -6.41
N ILE A 124 -5.83 -13.12 -6.08
CA ILE A 124 -6.44 -14.05 -7.02
C ILE A 124 -7.95 -14.08 -6.76
N PRO A 125 -8.74 -13.31 -7.52
CA PRO A 125 -10.19 -13.41 -7.47
C PRO A 125 -10.66 -14.53 -8.40
N PHE A 126 -11.68 -15.28 -7.98
CA PHE A 126 -12.25 -16.39 -8.75
C PHE A 126 -13.58 -16.01 -9.37
N LYS A 127 -13.90 -16.61 -10.52
CA LYS A 127 -15.23 -16.49 -11.11
C LYS A 127 -16.25 -17.28 -10.28
N PRO A 128 -17.48 -16.77 -10.07
CA PRO A 128 -18.50 -17.48 -9.31
C PRO A 128 -18.83 -18.88 -9.87
N ASN A 129 -18.80 -19.04 -11.20
CA ASN A 129 -19.08 -20.30 -11.88
C ASN A 129 -17.93 -21.33 -11.82
N ALA A 130 -16.72 -20.92 -11.39
CA ALA A 130 -15.60 -21.83 -11.25
C ALA A 130 -15.73 -22.78 -10.04
N ASN A 131 -16.63 -22.46 -9.08
CA ASN A 131 -16.96 -23.30 -7.92
C ASN A 131 -15.74 -23.87 -7.18
N ILE A 132 -14.70 -23.05 -7.02
CA ILE A 132 -13.43 -23.47 -6.41
C ILE A 132 -13.66 -23.83 -4.95
N ARG A 133 -13.30 -25.06 -4.57
CA ARG A 133 -13.46 -25.58 -3.20
C ARG A 133 -12.20 -26.21 -2.64
N HIS A 134 -11.20 -26.44 -3.48
CA HIS A 134 -9.92 -26.99 -3.10
C HIS A 134 -8.80 -26.11 -3.65
N LEU A 135 -7.84 -25.79 -2.80
CA LEU A 135 -6.62 -25.07 -3.16
C LEU A 135 -5.40 -25.81 -2.64
N TYR A 136 -4.38 -25.88 -3.47
CA TYR A 136 -3.07 -26.40 -3.10
C TYR A 136 -2.06 -25.25 -3.09
N PHE A 137 -1.38 -25.09 -1.96
CA PHE A 137 -0.32 -24.08 -1.76
C PHE A 137 1.02 -24.79 -1.69
N SER A 138 2.03 -24.24 -2.37
CA SER A 138 3.42 -24.69 -2.24
C SER A 138 4.38 -23.51 -2.24
N LEU A 139 5.44 -23.63 -1.44
CA LEU A 139 6.51 -22.65 -1.34
C LEU A 139 7.83 -23.40 -1.15
N ARG A 140 8.87 -23.01 -1.89
CA ARG A 140 10.25 -23.38 -1.57
C ARG A 140 10.97 -22.18 -0.98
N ALA A 141 11.64 -22.37 0.15
CA ALA A 141 12.34 -21.30 0.84
C ALA A 141 13.72 -21.75 1.30
N THR A 142 14.64 -20.78 1.36
CA THR A 142 15.90 -20.88 2.09
C THR A 142 16.15 -19.55 2.80
N ALA A 143 17.02 -19.56 3.78
CA ALA A 143 17.47 -18.34 4.42
C ALA A 143 18.98 -18.39 4.68
N GLU A 144 19.64 -17.26 4.44
CA GLU A 144 21.07 -17.08 4.63
C GLU A 144 21.28 -16.23 5.88
N GLN A 145 22.08 -16.72 6.83
CA GLN A 145 22.41 -16.04 8.09
C GLN A 145 21.18 -15.57 8.90
N LEU A 146 20.07 -16.32 8.84
CA LEU A 146 18.81 -15.90 9.44
C LEU A 146 18.80 -16.16 10.95
N VAL A 147 18.92 -15.10 11.74
CA VAL A 147 18.90 -15.19 13.21
C VAL A 147 17.54 -14.76 13.74
N GLU A 148 16.89 -15.60 14.54
CA GLU A 148 15.63 -15.29 15.21
C GLU A 148 15.85 -14.24 16.30
N GLN A 149 14.99 -13.21 16.30
CA GLN A 149 15.12 -12.05 17.17
C GLN A 149 13.80 -11.71 17.90
N SER A 150 12.77 -12.55 17.72
CA SER A 150 11.42 -12.38 18.30
C SER A 150 10.75 -13.75 18.45
N ASN A 151 9.96 -13.94 19.51
CA ASN A 151 9.21 -15.18 19.74
C ASN A 151 8.09 -15.42 18.70
N ASP A 152 7.64 -14.35 18.05
CA ASP A 152 6.60 -14.38 17.01
C ASP A 152 7.19 -14.29 15.59
N ALA A 153 8.46 -14.68 15.43
CA ALA A 153 9.12 -14.61 14.13
C ALA A 153 8.42 -15.49 13.09
N PHE A 154 8.40 -15.01 11.85
CA PHE A 154 7.76 -15.65 10.73
C PHE A 154 8.62 -15.46 9.48
N TYR A 155 8.89 -16.54 8.76
CA TYR A 155 9.30 -16.46 7.37
C TYR A 155 8.60 -17.56 6.59
N GLY A 156 8.04 -17.21 5.43
CA GLY A 156 7.24 -18.13 4.64
C GLY A 156 6.07 -17.46 3.93
N LEU A 157 5.01 -18.24 3.73
CA LEU A 157 3.80 -17.82 3.02
C LEU A 157 2.59 -17.86 3.93
N MET A 158 1.77 -16.81 3.87
CA MET A 158 0.42 -16.79 4.43
C MET A 158 -0.58 -16.52 3.31
N ALA A 159 -1.73 -17.18 3.34
CA ALA A 159 -2.80 -16.95 2.39
C ALA A 159 -4.12 -16.70 3.11
N LEU A 160 -4.79 -15.61 2.75
CA LEU A 160 -6.15 -15.29 3.20
C LEU A 160 -7.12 -15.85 2.15
N VAL A 161 -7.81 -16.91 2.52
CA VAL A 161 -8.88 -17.51 1.71
C VAL A 161 -10.20 -16.89 2.13
N GLN A 162 -10.87 -16.21 1.20
CA GLN A 162 -12.19 -15.61 1.42
C GLN A 162 -13.24 -16.44 0.70
N LEU A 163 -14.29 -16.84 1.41
CA LEU A 163 -15.42 -17.60 0.86
C LEU A 163 -16.50 -16.66 0.32
N VAL A 164 -17.35 -17.16 -0.59
CA VAL A 164 -18.46 -16.36 -1.18
C VAL A 164 -19.50 -15.89 -0.17
N ASP A 165 -19.51 -16.44 1.05
CA ASP A 165 -20.38 -15.99 2.13
C ASP A 165 -19.68 -15.04 3.12
N GLY A 166 -18.44 -14.63 2.82
CA GLY A 166 -17.69 -13.63 3.59
C GLY A 166 -16.85 -14.21 4.72
N ARG A 167 -16.89 -15.53 4.98
CA ARG A 167 -15.97 -16.14 5.94
C ARG A 167 -14.54 -16.14 5.42
N GLU A 168 -13.60 -16.04 6.34
CA GLU A 168 -12.18 -15.91 6.04
C GLU A 168 -11.38 -16.98 6.79
N HIS A 169 -10.43 -17.59 6.10
CA HIS A 169 -9.53 -18.59 6.65
C HIS A 169 -8.09 -18.24 6.29
N ILE A 170 -7.16 -18.43 7.23
CA ILE A 170 -5.74 -18.18 7.00
C ILE A 170 -5.01 -19.51 6.91
N VAL A 171 -4.32 -19.71 5.79
CA VAL A 171 -3.38 -20.81 5.56
C VAL A 171 -1.96 -20.30 5.82
N LYS A 172 -1.11 -21.07 6.52
CA LYS A 172 0.24 -20.64 6.90
C LYS A 172 1.27 -21.73 6.59
N LEU A 173 2.18 -21.43 5.67
CA LEU A 173 3.40 -22.20 5.41
C LEU A 173 4.58 -21.50 6.11
N LYS A 174 4.72 -21.71 7.43
CA LYS A 174 5.87 -21.21 8.22
C LYS A 174 7.05 -22.16 8.09
N PHE A 175 8.24 -21.61 7.90
CA PHE A 175 9.49 -22.37 7.89
C PHE A 175 10.27 -22.15 9.20
N GLN A 176 11.15 -23.09 9.53
CA GLN A 176 12.11 -22.99 10.63
C GLN A 176 13.50 -22.81 10.06
N TYR A 177 14.32 -21.99 10.69
CA TYR A 177 15.71 -21.85 10.28
C TYR A 177 16.52 -22.98 10.87
N GLU A 178 16.71 -24.05 10.09
CA GLU A 178 17.49 -25.22 10.50
C GLU A 178 18.76 -25.38 9.64
N SER A 179 18.77 -24.83 8.43
CA SER A 179 19.92 -24.83 7.52
C SER A 179 19.75 -23.80 6.39
N GLU A 180 20.85 -23.48 5.69
CA GLU A 180 20.84 -22.70 4.45
C GLU A 180 20.39 -23.53 3.23
N ALA A 181 19.95 -24.77 3.43
CA ALA A 181 19.44 -25.62 2.37
C ALA A 181 18.00 -25.22 1.97
N TRP A 182 17.72 -25.32 0.69
CA TRP A 182 16.37 -25.15 0.17
C TRP A 182 15.43 -26.22 0.71
N SER A 183 14.31 -25.78 1.27
CA SER A 183 13.25 -26.65 1.79
C SER A 183 11.92 -26.34 1.11
N LEU A 184 11.12 -27.37 0.85
CA LEU A 184 9.79 -27.28 0.23
C LEU A 184 8.73 -27.56 1.29
N LYS A 185 7.71 -26.70 1.39
CA LYS A 185 6.50 -26.97 2.16
C LYS A 185 5.27 -26.78 1.27
N SER A 186 4.27 -27.63 1.48
CA SER A 186 2.99 -27.55 0.80
C SER A 186 1.84 -27.81 1.75
N GLN A 187 0.67 -27.25 1.45
CA GLN A 187 -0.55 -27.43 2.24
C GLN A 187 -1.79 -27.37 1.33
N ASP A 188 -2.71 -28.31 1.53
CA ASP A 188 -4.03 -28.30 0.94
C ASP A 188 -5.03 -27.52 1.82
N TYR A 189 -5.99 -26.87 1.19
CA TYR A 189 -7.14 -26.23 1.83
C TYR A 189 -8.42 -26.65 1.13
N TYR A 190 -9.36 -27.18 1.91
CA TYR A 190 -10.69 -27.60 1.45
C TYR A 190 -11.76 -26.72 2.11
N SER A 191 -12.75 -26.29 1.32
CA SER A 191 -13.94 -25.61 1.83
C SER A 191 -15.17 -26.52 1.73
N ASP A 192 -15.65 -26.97 2.88
CA ASP A 192 -16.78 -27.90 2.98
C ASP A 192 -18.13 -27.24 2.72
N THR A 193 -18.21 -25.91 2.89
CA THR A 193 -19.49 -25.22 3.03
C THR A 193 -19.83 -24.35 1.82
N LYS A 194 -18.89 -23.51 1.37
CA LYS A 194 -19.13 -22.52 0.32
C LYS A 194 -17.93 -22.41 -0.62
N PRO A 195 -18.15 -22.09 -1.91
CA PRO A 195 -17.06 -21.81 -2.84
C PRO A 195 -16.14 -20.70 -2.33
N ILE A 196 -14.89 -20.76 -2.75
CA ILE A 196 -13.86 -19.77 -2.49
C ILE A 196 -14.08 -18.62 -3.49
N TYR A 197 -14.16 -17.41 -2.97
CA TYR A 197 -14.32 -16.19 -3.74
C TYR A 197 -12.99 -15.61 -4.19
N SER A 198 -12.02 -15.53 -3.28
CA SER A 198 -10.69 -15.02 -3.60
C SER A 198 -9.64 -15.52 -2.63
N VAL A 199 -8.38 -15.40 -3.05
CA VAL A 199 -7.20 -15.68 -2.23
C VAL A 199 -6.26 -14.49 -2.33
N THR A 200 -5.81 -13.99 -1.18
CA THR A 200 -4.65 -13.08 -1.12
C THR A 200 -3.46 -13.86 -0.58
N ILE A 201 -2.39 -13.95 -1.34
CA ILE A 201 -1.13 -14.54 -0.90
C ILE A 201 -0.22 -13.42 -0.42
N MET A 202 0.44 -13.66 0.71
CA MET A 202 1.52 -12.83 1.25
C MET A 202 2.73 -13.74 1.48
N VAL A 203 3.84 -13.44 0.79
CA VAL A 203 5.15 -13.97 1.17
C VAL A 203 5.81 -12.92 2.06
N ALA A 204 6.29 -13.33 3.23
CA ALA A 204 6.79 -12.41 4.21
C ALA A 204 7.95 -12.96 5.04
N CYS A 205 8.73 -12.05 5.60
CA CYS A 205 9.59 -12.33 6.73
C CYS A 205 9.55 -11.21 7.79
N PHE A 206 9.59 -11.62 9.06
CA PHE A 206 9.46 -10.77 10.24
C PHE A 206 10.13 -11.43 11.44
N GLY A 207 10.74 -10.63 12.33
CA GLY A 207 11.34 -11.14 13.56
C GLY A 207 12.69 -11.83 13.34
N TYR A 208 13.30 -11.64 12.16
CA TYR A 208 14.59 -12.21 11.79
C TYR A 208 15.57 -11.13 11.31
N SER A 209 16.87 -11.37 11.48
CA SER A 209 17.95 -10.65 10.79
C SER A 209 18.63 -11.60 9.81
N GLY A 210 18.77 -11.22 8.53
CA GLY A 210 19.34 -12.07 7.47
C GLY A 210 18.59 -11.94 6.15
N ILE A 211 18.86 -12.82 5.19
CA ILE A 211 18.21 -12.82 3.87
C ILE A 211 17.29 -14.02 3.77
N ALA A 212 16.00 -13.80 3.49
CA ALA A 212 15.07 -14.86 3.13
C ALA A 212 14.88 -14.90 1.62
N SER A 213 14.98 -16.10 1.04
CA SER A 213 14.84 -16.35 -0.40
C SER A 213 13.73 -17.35 -0.65
N PHE A 214 12.92 -17.09 -1.67
CA PHE A 214 11.71 -17.83 -1.99
C PHE A 214 11.66 -18.16 -3.48
N THR A 215 11.21 -19.35 -3.81
CA THR A 215 10.96 -19.81 -5.18
C THR A 215 9.85 -20.83 -5.21
N ASP A 216 9.47 -21.27 -6.40
CA ASP A 216 8.45 -22.29 -6.62
C ASP A 216 7.14 -21.96 -5.87
N ILE A 217 6.79 -20.67 -5.86
CA ILE A 217 5.57 -20.18 -5.19
C ILE A 217 4.39 -20.59 -6.07
N ARG A 218 3.55 -21.49 -5.56
CA ARG A 218 2.43 -22.04 -6.32
C ARG A 218 1.12 -21.94 -5.56
N LEU A 219 0.10 -21.57 -6.33
CA LEU A 219 -1.30 -21.75 -5.98
C LEU A 219 -1.97 -22.52 -7.11
N SER A 220 -2.60 -23.64 -6.79
CA SER A 220 -3.36 -24.39 -7.79
C SER A 220 -4.67 -24.93 -7.22
N SER A 221 -5.51 -25.51 -8.09
CA SER A 221 -6.82 -26.06 -7.73
C SER A 221 -7.14 -27.31 -8.56
N ASN A 222 -8.00 -28.19 -8.04
CA ASN A 222 -8.44 -29.40 -8.76
C ASN A 222 -9.18 -29.10 -10.07
N HIS A 223 -9.75 -27.89 -10.23
CA HIS A 223 -10.38 -27.43 -11.47
C HIS A 223 -9.39 -26.91 -12.52
N ALA A 224 -8.11 -26.72 -12.16
CA ALA A 224 -7.06 -26.43 -13.13
C ALA A 224 -6.63 -27.76 -13.78
N GLY A 225 -7.48 -28.25 -14.69
CA GLY A 225 -7.27 -29.50 -15.40
C GLY A 225 -6.10 -29.43 -16.39
N LEU A 226 -5.59 -30.61 -16.71
CA LEU A 226 -4.55 -30.97 -17.69
C LEU A 226 -4.82 -30.58 -19.15
N ASP A 227 -5.77 -29.68 -19.43
CA ASP A 227 -6.12 -29.30 -20.79
C ASP A 227 -5.18 -28.19 -21.28
N PRO A 228 -4.39 -28.39 -22.35
CA PRO A 228 -3.51 -27.36 -22.90
C PRO A 228 -4.23 -26.10 -23.41
N ILE A 229 -5.57 -26.11 -23.48
CA ILE A 229 -6.41 -24.95 -23.83
C ILE A 229 -6.80 -24.14 -22.57
N PHE A 230 -6.67 -24.71 -21.37
CA PHE A 230 -7.04 -24.05 -20.12
C PHE A 230 -6.01 -22.99 -19.74
N SER A 231 -6.50 -21.80 -19.36
CA SER A 231 -5.68 -20.69 -18.86
C SER A 231 -6.15 -20.25 -17.47
N SER A 232 -5.30 -19.57 -16.71
CA SER A 232 -5.73 -18.94 -15.45
C SER A 232 -6.91 -17.97 -15.64
N GLN A 233 -7.06 -17.38 -16.84
CA GLN A 233 -8.18 -16.49 -17.18
C GLN A 233 -9.54 -17.21 -17.24
N ASP A 234 -9.57 -18.54 -17.35
CA ASP A 234 -10.82 -19.29 -17.38
C ASP A 234 -11.43 -19.42 -15.97
N ILE A 235 -10.58 -19.42 -14.94
CA ILE A 235 -10.94 -19.59 -13.53
C ILE A 235 -10.93 -18.25 -12.79
N CYS A 236 -9.95 -17.40 -13.06
CA CYS A 236 -9.75 -16.12 -12.37
C CYS A 236 -10.61 -15.02 -12.99
N SER A 237 -11.10 -14.12 -12.15
CA SER A 237 -12.01 -13.03 -12.53
C SER A 237 -11.33 -11.67 -12.62
N TRP A 238 -10.01 -11.59 -12.85
CA TRP A 238 -9.29 -10.30 -12.86
C TRP A 238 -9.91 -9.25 -13.81
N CYS A 239 -10.28 -9.65 -15.01
CA CYS A 239 -10.76 -8.74 -16.06
C CYS A 239 -12.21 -8.31 -15.89
N ASP A 240 -13.02 -9.17 -15.26
CA ASP A 240 -14.43 -8.94 -14.97
C ASP A 240 -14.63 -8.84 -13.46
N TYR A 241 -13.61 -8.36 -12.74
CA TYR A 241 -13.62 -8.36 -11.29
C TYR A 241 -14.73 -7.44 -10.83
N GLN A 242 -15.73 -8.04 -10.20
CA GLN A 242 -16.73 -7.33 -9.46
C GLN A 242 -16.40 -7.58 -8.01
N SER A 243 -16.11 -6.51 -7.28
CA SER A 243 -16.15 -6.63 -5.82
C SER A 243 -17.53 -7.17 -5.50
N ILE A 244 -17.62 -8.35 -4.88
CA ILE A 244 -18.86 -8.75 -4.24
C ILE A 244 -19.19 -7.60 -3.30
N ASN A 245 -20.23 -6.84 -3.64
CA ASN A 245 -20.93 -6.03 -2.66
C ASN A 245 -21.43 -7.04 -1.65
N HIS A 246 -20.59 -7.36 -0.66
CA HIS A 246 -21.01 -8.06 0.53
C HIS A 246 -21.84 -7.08 1.35
N SER A 247 -22.89 -6.50 0.75
CA SER A 247 -23.99 -5.82 1.40
C SER A 247 -24.81 -6.78 2.27
N LEU A 248 -24.40 -8.06 2.43
CA LEU A 248 -25.13 -9.01 3.26
C LEU A 248 -24.33 -9.95 4.19
N LYS A 249 -22.98 -10.16 4.12
CA LYS A 249 -22.31 -11.10 5.07
C LYS A 249 -20.93 -10.79 5.68
N THR A 250 -19.94 -10.20 4.99
CA THR A 250 -18.83 -9.49 5.71
C THR A 250 -19.33 -8.18 6.34
N VAL A 251 -20.49 -7.73 5.86
CA VAL A 251 -21.47 -6.91 6.57
C VAL A 251 -21.73 -7.39 8.01
N GLY A 252 -21.61 -8.68 8.33
CA GLY A 252 -21.88 -9.16 9.68
C GLY A 252 -21.03 -8.50 10.75
N GLN A 253 -19.78 -8.11 10.47
CA GLN A 253 -18.96 -7.36 11.42
C GLN A 253 -18.66 -5.94 10.96
N MET A 254 -18.40 -5.68 9.68
CA MET A 254 -18.10 -4.33 9.19
C MET A 254 -19.35 -3.51 8.90
N SER A 255 -20.46 -4.11 8.48
CA SER A 255 -21.74 -3.39 8.43
C SER A 255 -22.53 -3.53 9.70
N GLU A 256 -22.26 -4.46 10.60
CA GLU A 256 -22.65 -4.30 11.99
C GLU A 256 -21.85 -3.16 12.60
N TYR A 257 -20.55 -3.03 12.33
CA TYR A 257 -19.75 -1.86 12.72
C TYR A 257 -20.30 -0.57 12.11
N LEU A 258 -20.49 -0.49 10.78
CA LEU A 258 -21.04 0.71 10.11
C LEU A 258 -22.53 0.94 10.42
N SER A 259 -23.34 -0.08 10.68
CA SER A 259 -24.75 0.10 11.10
C SER A 259 -24.87 0.47 12.58
N LYS A 260 -24.08 -0.15 13.49
CA LYS A 260 -23.87 0.33 14.86
C LYS A 260 -23.31 1.74 14.85
N PHE A 261 -22.36 2.06 13.96
CA PHE A 261 -21.84 3.42 13.79
C PHE A 261 -22.92 4.38 13.32
N ASN A 262 -23.72 4.03 12.31
CA ASN A 262 -24.86 4.85 11.89
C ASN A 262 -25.90 5.02 13.00
N SER A 263 -25.98 4.07 13.94
CA SER A 263 -26.80 4.19 15.16
C SER A 263 -26.16 5.07 16.24
N ILE A 264 -24.83 5.18 16.28
CA ILE A 264 -24.11 6.10 17.16
C ILE A 264 -23.90 7.42 16.42
N GLN A 265 -24.82 8.36 16.66
CA GLN A 265 -24.72 9.70 16.07
C GLN A 265 -23.44 10.39 16.54
N PRO A 266 -22.49 10.72 15.63
CA PRO A 266 -21.33 11.50 16.01
C PRO A 266 -21.80 12.87 16.51
N GLU A 267 -21.23 13.32 17.62
CA GLU A 267 -21.55 14.65 18.16
C GLU A 267 -20.76 15.70 17.38
N ILE A 268 -21.47 16.64 16.77
CA ILE A 268 -20.88 17.71 15.96
C ILE A 268 -20.94 19.00 16.76
N VAL A 269 -19.79 19.59 17.03
CA VAL A 269 -19.68 20.85 17.76
C VAL A 269 -19.10 21.95 16.87
N SER A 270 -19.89 23.01 16.70
CA SER A 270 -19.46 24.24 16.03
C SER A 270 -18.63 25.08 16.98
N LEU A 271 -17.42 25.52 16.59
CA LEU A 271 -16.60 26.35 17.48
C LEU A 271 -17.18 27.76 17.69
N LYS A 272 -18.04 28.24 16.78
CA LYS A 272 -18.76 29.52 16.97
C LYS A 272 -19.58 29.55 18.27
N SER A 273 -20.11 28.41 18.72
CA SER A 273 -20.90 28.38 19.96
C SER A 273 -20.04 28.40 21.24
N LEU A 274 -18.71 28.27 21.13
CA LEU A 274 -17.80 28.15 22.27
C LEU A 274 -17.02 29.43 22.60
N LYS A 275 -16.82 30.35 21.65
CA LYS A 275 -16.17 31.65 21.88
C LYS A 275 -17.09 32.77 21.38
N GLN A 276 -17.61 33.61 22.29
CA GLN A 276 -18.29 34.86 21.94
C GLN A 276 -17.22 35.95 21.68
N SER A 277 -17.27 36.59 20.50
CA SER A 277 -16.36 37.61 19.91
C SER A 277 -15.08 37.06 19.25
N SER A 278 -14.54 37.62 18.15
CA SER A 278 -14.63 38.98 17.56
C SER A 278 -14.44 38.95 16.02
N ASN A 279 -14.92 39.99 15.32
CA ASN A 279 -14.70 40.39 13.91
C ASN A 279 -13.90 39.45 12.96
N ASP A 280 -14.43 38.28 12.63
CA ASP A 280 -13.88 37.43 11.56
C ASP A 280 -14.68 37.68 10.28
N HIS A 281 -14.41 38.81 9.61
CA HIS A 281 -15.17 39.29 8.45
C HIS A 281 -14.66 38.73 7.10
N SER A 282 -13.56 37.99 7.06
CA SER A 282 -13.08 37.34 5.83
C SER A 282 -13.49 35.87 5.79
N SER A 283 -14.26 35.46 4.78
CA SER A 283 -14.48 34.04 4.48
C SER A 283 -13.13 33.39 4.18
N SER A 284 -12.70 32.44 5.01
CA SER A 284 -11.47 31.70 4.76
C SER A 284 -11.62 30.82 3.52
N LEU A 285 -10.56 30.68 2.74
CA LEU A 285 -10.61 29.90 1.51
C LEU A 285 -10.33 28.41 1.78
N VAL A 286 -9.54 28.11 2.80
CA VAL A 286 -9.06 26.76 3.12
C VAL A 286 -9.40 26.35 4.55
N THR A 287 -9.90 25.12 4.73
CA THR A 287 -10.03 24.47 6.05
C THR A 287 -8.95 23.42 6.26
N TYR A 288 -8.34 23.40 7.45
CA TYR A 288 -7.48 22.30 7.90
C TYR A 288 -8.36 21.09 8.26
N VAL A 289 -8.24 20.01 7.49
CA VAL A 289 -9.07 18.81 7.63
C VAL A 289 -8.21 17.67 8.11
N SER A 290 -8.53 17.13 9.28
CA SER A 290 -7.77 16.04 9.88
C SER A 290 -8.62 15.15 10.78
N GLN A 291 -7.98 14.10 11.28
CA GLN A 291 -8.54 13.15 12.21
C GLN A 291 -7.51 12.80 13.28
N VAL A 292 -7.95 12.49 14.50
CA VAL A 292 -7.05 12.38 15.65
C VAL A 292 -7.62 11.46 16.73
N SER A 293 -6.75 10.70 17.38
CA SER A 293 -7.07 9.95 18.61
C SER A 293 -6.76 10.77 19.85
N MET A 294 -7.37 10.43 20.99
CA MET A 294 -7.15 11.14 22.25
C MET A 294 -5.67 11.27 22.65
N ASP A 295 -4.83 10.27 22.40
CA ASP A 295 -3.39 10.28 22.71
C ASP A 295 -2.59 11.25 21.83
N ARG A 296 -3.18 11.76 20.74
CA ARG A 296 -2.54 12.65 19.77
C ARG A 296 -2.98 14.11 19.87
N LEU A 297 -3.81 14.47 20.85
CA LEU A 297 -4.27 15.85 21.03
C LEU A 297 -3.15 16.87 21.32
N THR A 298 -2.04 16.44 21.93
CA THR A 298 -0.87 17.32 22.10
C THR A 298 -0.14 17.56 20.78
N ALA A 299 -0.11 16.58 19.88
CA ALA A 299 0.41 16.76 18.53
C ALA A 299 -0.49 17.73 17.75
N LEU A 300 -1.81 17.60 17.87
CA LEU A 300 -2.78 18.54 17.29
C LEU A 300 -2.51 19.99 17.73
N GLU A 301 -2.37 20.20 19.04
CA GLU A 301 -2.09 21.53 19.60
C GLU A 301 -0.80 22.13 19.01
N ARG A 302 0.25 21.32 18.84
CA ARG A 302 1.52 21.74 18.23
C ARG A 302 1.36 22.05 16.73
N SER A 303 0.70 21.18 15.99
CA SER A 303 0.50 21.30 14.55
C SER A 303 -0.31 22.54 14.17
N LEU A 304 -1.27 22.92 15.01
CA LEU A 304 -2.12 24.09 14.78
C LEU A 304 -1.52 25.42 15.26
N GLN A 305 -0.30 25.45 15.82
CA GLN A 305 0.32 26.70 16.32
C GLN A 305 0.47 27.78 15.25
N THR A 306 0.66 27.39 13.99
CA THR A 306 0.84 28.28 12.84
C THR A 306 -0.42 28.45 11.99
N TRP A 307 -1.47 27.70 12.30
CA TRP A 307 -2.71 27.70 11.54
C TRP A 307 -3.72 28.67 12.15
N THR A 308 -4.16 29.65 11.36
CA THR A 308 -5.15 30.66 11.78
C THR A 308 -6.53 30.46 11.16
N GLY A 309 -6.63 29.63 10.11
CA GLY A 309 -7.88 29.36 9.40
C GLY A 309 -8.83 28.42 10.14
N PRO A 310 -9.98 28.08 9.53
CA PRO A 310 -10.92 27.13 10.08
C PRO A 310 -10.35 25.71 10.12
N ILE A 311 -10.90 24.89 11.03
CA ILE A 311 -10.56 23.49 11.20
C ILE A 311 -11.80 22.58 11.03
N SER A 312 -11.60 21.38 10.51
CA SER A 312 -12.59 20.30 10.59
C SER A 312 -11.89 19.05 11.08
N ILE A 313 -12.17 18.65 12.33
CA ILE A 313 -11.40 17.61 13.01
C ILE A 313 -12.32 16.54 13.56
N ALA A 314 -12.13 15.30 13.10
CA ALA A 314 -12.77 14.13 13.68
C ALA A 314 -11.90 13.55 14.81
N ILE A 315 -12.40 13.55 16.04
CA ILE A 315 -11.71 13.06 17.23
C ILE A 315 -12.28 11.70 17.62
N HIS A 316 -11.45 10.67 17.53
CA HIS A 316 -11.78 9.32 17.97
C HIS A 316 -11.65 9.19 19.48
N ILE A 317 -12.76 8.87 20.14
CA ILE A 317 -12.89 8.80 21.60
C ILE A 317 -13.13 7.36 22.03
N SER A 318 -12.19 6.79 22.78
CA SER A 318 -12.39 5.48 23.41
C SER A 318 -13.43 5.55 24.51
N VAL A 319 -14.55 4.86 24.30
CA VAL A 319 -15.65 4.71 25.27
C VAL A 319 -15.52 3.33 25.91
N LYS A 320 -14.62 3.17 26.88
CA LYS A 320 -14.59 1.96 27.71
C LYS A 320 -15.78 2.03 28.66
N SER A 321 -16.73 1.10 28.54
CA SER A 321 -17.89 0.86 29.42
C SER A 321 -18.19 2.02 30.40
N SER A 322 -18.72 3.10 29.82
CA SER A 322 -19.61 4.12 30.39
C SER A 322 -19.56 4.34 31.91
N THR A 323 -18.76 5.32 32.33
CA THR A 323 -19.25 6.31 33.31
C THR A 323 -19.36 7.63 32.56
N GLU A 324 -20.51 8.32 32.65
CA GLU A 324 -20.74 9.62 31.98
C GLU A 324 -19.62 10.65 32.27
N GLY A 325 -18.99 10.54 33.44
CA GLY A 325 -17.84 11.35 33.82
C GLY A 325 -16.61 11.19 32.92
N ILE A 326 -16.43 10.04 32.26
CA ILE A 326 -15.30 9.82 31.33
C ILE A 326 -15.44 10.70 30.08
N LEU A 327 -16.65 10.77 29.53
CA LEU A 327 -16.92 11.58 28.34
C LEU A 327 -16.82 13.08 28.65
N ASP A 328 -17.28 13.51 29.83
CA ASP A 328 -17.23 14.91 30.22
C ASP A 328 -15.79 15.42 30.41
N TRP A 329 -14.90 14.65 31.05
CA TRP A 329 -13.50 15.08 31.18
C TRP A 329 -12.79 15.13 29.83
N GLN A 330 -13.06 14.17 28.92
CA GLN A 330 -12.46 14.15 27.58
C GLN A 330 -12.88 15.38 26.79
N ARG A 331 -14.17 15.73 26.82
CA ARG A 331 -14.69 16.97 26.21
C ARG A 331 -14.02 18.21 26.78
N ARG A 332 -13.98 18.36 28.11
CA ARG A 332 -13.33 19.50 28.77
C ARG A 332 -11.86 19.60 28.42
N TYR A 333 -11.15 18.47 28.37
CA TYR A 333 -9.75 18.41 27.97
C TYR A 333 -9.55 18.89 26.52
N ILE A 334 -10.37 18.41 25.60
CA ILE A 334 -10.35 18.81 24.18
C ILE A 334 -10.64 20.31 24.03
N PHE A 335 -11.70 20.81 24.67
CA PHE A 335 -12.04 22.23 24.60
C PHE A 335 -10.99 23.13 25.23
N LYS A 336 -10.34 22.69 26.32
CA LYS A 336 -9.20 23.43 26.90
C LYS A 336 -8.03 23.51 25.91
N LYS A 337 -7.70 22.40 25.25
CA LYS A 337 -6.59 22.33 24.28
C LYS A 337 -6.87 23.17 23.04
N ILE A 338 -8.04 23.01 22.44
CA ILE A 338 -8.42 23.75 21.24
C ILE A 338 -8.69 25.23 21.56
N GLY A 339 -9.26 25.51 22.74
CA GLY A 339 -9.51 26.88 23.21
C GLY A 339 -8.25 27.73 23.36
N ALA A 340 -7.10 27.10 23.64
CA ALA A 340 -5.81 27.76 23.75
C ALA A 340 -5.19 28.17 22.39
N LEU A 341 -5.73 27.67 21.27
CA LEU A 341 -5.23 27.94 19.93
C LEU A 341 -5.82 29.23 19.34
N ASN A 342 -5.02 29.91 18.53
CA ASN A 342 -5.43 31.08 17.74
C ASN A 342 -5.97 30.67 16.37
N ILE A 343 -7.03 29.86 16.36
CA ILE A 343 -7.72 29.38 15.17
C ILE A 343 -9.02 30.16 14.93
N SER A 344 -9.43 30.32 13.67
CA SER A 344 -10.75 30.83 13.35
C SER A 344 -11.81 29.90 13.93
N THR A 345 -12.76 30.45 14.66
CA THR A 345 -13.93 29.71 15.15
C THR A 345 -15.06 29.71 14.13
N THR A 346 -15.01 30.64 13.17
CA THR A 346 -15.94 30.70 12.06
C THR A 346 -15.71 29.50 11.16
N GLU A 347 -16.79 28.80 10.79
CA GLU A 347 -16.76 27.60 9.94
C GLU A 347 -16.04 26.36 10.52
N SER A 348 -15.35 26.51 11.64
CA SER A 348 -14.69 25.43 12.34
C SER A 348 -15.65 24.44 13.00
N THR A 349 -15.33 23.16 12.88
CA THR A 349 -16.14 22.04 13.37
C THR A 349 -15.26 20.97 14.04
N ILE A 350 -15.69 20.47 15.19
CA ILE A 350 -15.15 19.28 15.83
C ILE A 350 -16.21 18.18 15.77
N ILE A 351 -15.82 16.97 15.36
CA ILE A 351 -16.67 15.79 15.35
C ILE A 351 -16.15 14.80 16.39
N PHE A 352 -16.94 14.52 17.41
CA PHE A 352 -16.64 13.49 18.40
C PHE A 352 -17.16 12.14 17.91
N VAL A 353 -16.25 11.18 17.77
CA VAL A 353 -16.53 9.87 17.21
C VAL A 353 -16.18 8.80 18.24
N PRO A 354 -17.17 8.16 18.88
CA PRO A 354 -16.92 7.14 19.89
C PRO A 354 -16.40 5.84 19.27
N THR A 355 -15.56 5.14 20.03
CA THR A 355 -15.04 3.82 19.68
C THR A 355 -16.13 2.76 19.79
N LEU A 356 -16.18 1.88 18.80
CA LEU A 356 -17.02 0.70 18.79
C LEU A 356 -16.27 -0.50 19.40
N GLU A 357 -17.00 -1.55 19.78
CA GLU A 357 -16.55 -2.71 20.57
C GLU A 357 -15.25 -3.41 20.13
N ASN A 358 -14.78 -3.19 18.89
CA ASN A 358 -13.62 -3.87 18.30
C ASN A 358 -12.29 -3.11 18.42
N ASP A 359 -12.20 -2.02 19.19
CA ASP A 359 -11.01 -1.17 19.41
C ASP A 359 -10.31 -0.62 18.15
N ASN A 360 -10.79 -0.94 16.93
CA ASN A 360 -10.23 -0.49 15.67
C ASN A 360 -10.25 1.05 15.52
N TYR A 361 -9.27 1.56 14.79
CA TYR A 361 -9.15 2.96 14.42
C TYR A 361 -9.69 3.21 13.00
N PRO A 362 -10.92 3.75 12.83
CA PRO A 362 -11.56 3.86 11.52
C PRO A 362 -11.07 5.10 10.75
N ILE A 363 -9.76 5.16 10.44
CA ILE A 363 -9.09 6.36 9.93
C ILE A 363 -9.81 7.03 8.75
N ASN A 364 -10.25 6.26 7.76
CA ASN A 364 -10.86 6.79 6.55
C ASN A 364 -12.30 7.28 6.77
N LEU A 365 -13.05 6.64 7.66
CA LEU A 365 -14.36 7.13 8.10
C LEU A 365 -14.21 8.49 8.80
N LEU A 366 -13.22 8.62 9.69
CA LEU A 366 -12.93 9.88 10.38
C LEU A 366 -12.53 10.99 9.38
N ARG A 367 -11.67 10.68 8.40
CA ARG A 367 -11.34 11.61 7.30
C ARG A 367 -12.58 12.04 6.53
N ASN A 368 -13.45 11.10 6.16
CA ASN A 368 -14.68 11.41 5.42
C ASN A 368 -15.66 12.26 6.22
N LEU A 369 -15.79 12.03 7.54
CA LEU A 369 -16.61 12.86 8.42
C LEU A 369 -16.09 14.30 8.46
N ALA A 370 -14.78 14.48 8.61
CA ALA A 370 -14.14 15.80 8.59
C ALA A 370 -14.32 16.50 7.22
N ILE A 371 -14.12 15.79 6.10
CA ILE A 371 -14.37 16.31 4.75
C ILE A 371 -15.83 16.77 4.59
N LYS A 372 -16.79 15.95 5.03
CA LYS A 372 -18.22 16.27 4.97
C LYS A 372 -18.56 17.54 5.76
N MET A 373 -17.92 17.76 6.90
CA MET A 373 -18.15 18.91 7.77
C MET A 373 -17.37 20.18 7.39
N CYS A 374 -16.40 20.09 6.48
CA CYS A 374 -15.74 21.29 5.94
C CYS A 374 -16.76 22.25 5.28
N LYS A 375 -16.61 23.56 5.45
CA LYS A 375 -17.51 24.57 4.88
C LYS A 375 -16.85 25.48 3.85
N THR A 376 -15.52 25.50 3.80
CA THR A 376 -14.77 26.32 2.85
C THR A 376 -14.68 25.62 1.49
N ARG A 377 -14.25 26.37 0.47
CA ARG A 377 -14.08 25.88 -0.90
C ARG A 377 -12.94 24.87 -1.00
N TYR A 378 -11.84 25.07 -0.29
CA TYR A 378 -10.67 24.20 -0.36
C TYR A 378 -10.38 23.53 1.00
N MET A 379 -9.79 22.34 0.94
CA MET A 379 -9.46 21.55 2.12
C MET A 379 -7.99 21.17 2.09
N LEU A 380 -7.24 21.54 3.13
CA LEU A 380 -5.93 20.95 3.40
C LEU A 380 -6.14 19.60 4.08
N LEU A 381 -5.97 18.52 3.32
CA LEU A 381 -6.05 17.14 3.82
C LEU A 381 -4.69 16.76 4.41
N VAL A 382 -4.60 16.70 5.73
CA VAL A 382 -3.31 16.53 6.42
C VAL A 382 -3.44 15.70 7.70
N ASP A 383 -2.38 14.97 8.04
CA ASP A 383 -2.30 14.21 9.30
C ASP A 383 -1.96 15.18 10.46
N VAL A 384 -2.44 14.85 11.66
CA VAL A 384 -2.50 15.79 12.80
C VAL A 384 -1.15 16.17 13.40
N ASP A 385 -0.10 15.46 13.04
CA ASP A 385 1.30 15.60 13.46
C ASP A 385 2.13 16.47 12.50
N PHE A 386 1.50 17.06 11.49
CA PHE A 386 2.11 18.00 10.57
C PHE A 386 1.72 19.44 10.87
N GLN A 387 2.72 20.28 11.06
CA GLN A 387 2.56 21.73 11.18
C GLN A 387 2.63 22.40 9.81
N PRO A 388 1.58 23.12 9.39
CA PRO A 388 1.63 24.00 8.22
C PRO A 388 2.67 25.10 8.34
N SER A 389 3.27 25.49 7.22
CA SER A 389 4.06 26.72 7.14
C SER A 389 3.22 27.92 7.61
N PRO A 390 3.83 28.93 8.26
CA PRO A 390 3.14 30.17 8.56
C PRO A 390 2.50 30.76 7.30
N LEU A 391 1.30 31.32 7.42
CA LEU A 391 0.58 31.99 6.33
C LEU A 391 0.21 31.06 5.14
N LEU A 392 0.22 29.74 5.31
CA LEU A 392 -0.12 28.78 4.24
C LEU A 392 -1.44 29.13 3.53
N GLU A 393 -2.49 29.42 4.30
CA GLU A 393 -3.82 29.74 3.76
C GLU A 393 -3.77 31.03 2.92
N MET A 394 -3.12 32.07 3.42
CA MET A 394 -2.98 33.36 2.73
C MET A 394 -2.16 33.23 1.44
N ASN A 395 -1.07 32.48 1.47
CA ASN A 395 -0.24 32.21 0.29
C ASN A 395 -1.03 31.43 -0.76
N PHE A 396 -1.79 30.42 -0.35
CA PHE A 396 -2.65 29.65 -1.25
C PHE A 396 -3.78 30.50 -1.84
N ALA A 397 -4.46 31.32 -1.02
CA ALA A 397 -5.51 32.22 -1.49
C ALA A 397 -4.99 33.23 -2.51
N SER A 398 -3.81 33.80 -2.26
CA SER A 398 -3.15 34.71 -3.20
C SER A 398 -2.83 34.01 -4.52
N PHE A 399 -2.33 32.77 -4.48
CA PHE A 399 -2.09 31.97 -5.67
C PHE A 399 -3.38 31.72 -6.47
N ILE A 400 -4.46 31.27 -5.82
CA ILE A 400 -5.74 30.99 -6.50
C ILE A 400 -6.34 32.25 -7.10
N ASN A 401 -6.32 33.38 -6.41
CA ASN A 401 -6.87 34.65 -6.91
C ASN A 401 -6.10 35.19 -8.13
N ASN A 402 -4.81 34.89 -8.24
CA ASN A 402 -3.97 35.29 -9.37
C ASN A 402 -4.04 34.32 -10.55
N GLN A 403 -4.67 33.16 -10.39
CA GLN A 403 -4.85 32.18 -11.45
C GLN A 403 -6.20 32.40 -12.14
N HIS A 404 -6.18 32.54 -13.47
CA HIS A 404 -7.40 32.35 -14.27
C HIS A 404 -7.70 30.86 -14.35
N SER A 405 -8.41 30.32 -13.34
CA SER A 405 -8.77 28.91 -13.32
C SER A 405 -9.77 28.60 -14.44
N ASP A 406 -9.41 27.68 -15.32
CA ASP A 406 -10.40 26.97 -16.14
C ASP A 406 -11.26 26.13 -15.17
N GLU A 407 -12.52 26.54 -14.97
CA GLU A 407 -13.45 25.97 -13.98
C GLU A 407 -13.67 24.45 -14.12
N LYS A 408 -13.19 23.85 -15.22
CA LYS A 408 -13.34 22.42 -15.52
C LYS A 408 -12.19 21.55 -15.03
N LEU A 409 -11.04 22.11 -14.63
CA LEU A 409 -9.87 21.31 -14.26
C LEU A 409 -9.99 20.79 -12.81
N LYS A 410 -9.88 19.47 -12.65
CA LYS A 410 -9.76 18.82 -11.33
C LYS A 410 -8.31 18.88 -10.89
N ILE A 411 -8.00 19.73 -9.91
CA ILE A 411 -6.61 19.95 -9.44
C ILE A 411 -6.46 19.51 -7.98
N ALA A 412 -5.41 18.76 -7.71
CA ALA A 412 -4.91 18.47 -6.37
C ALA A 412 -3.59 19.23 -6.17
N PHE A 413 -3.57 20.19 -5.26
CA PHE A 413 -2.40 21.01 -4.99
C PHE A 413 -1.53 20.33 -3.92
N VAL A 414 -0.40 19.75 -4.33
CA VAL A 414 0.56 19.09 -3.45
C VAL A 414 1.27 20.12 -2.59
N VAL A 415 1.23 19.90 -1.27
CA VAL A 415 2.00 20.63 -0.26
C VAL A 415 3.21 19.78 0.12
N PRO A 416 4.45 20.23 -0.19
CA PRO A 416 5.66 19.49 0.16
C PRO A 416 5.79 19.26 1.66
N ALA A 417 6.24 18.06 2.01
CA ALA A 417 6.29 17.58 3.38
C ALA A 417 7.73 17.31 3.80
N PHE A 418 8.07 17.78 5.00
CA PHE A 418 9.37 17.55 5.62
C PHE A 418 9.17 16.87 6.97
N GLU A 419 10.22 16.29 7.52
CA GLU A 419 10.27 15.82 8.90
C GLU A 419 11.52 16.32 9.59
N TYR A 420 11.40 16.59 10.88
CA TYR A 420 12.60 16.74 11.69
C TYR A 420 13.29 15.40 11.87
N VAL A 421 14.62 15.39 11.79
CA VAL A 421 15.43 14.21 12.10
C VAL A 421 15.30 13.85 13.59
N GLU A 422 15.25 14.87 14.45
CA GLU A 422 15.05 14.72 15.89
C GLU A 422 13.89 15.60 16.39
N THR A 423 13.32 15.29 17.56
CA THR A 423 12.24 16.11 18.10
C THR A 423 12.77 17.50 18.48
N PRO A 424 12.28 18.59 17.88
CA PRO A 424 12.76 19.92 18.25
C PRO A 424 12.23 20.32 19.62
N ASN A 425 13.01 21.13 20.34
CA ASN A 425 12.63 21.68 21.62
C ASN A 425 11.39 22.56 21.47
N LYS A 426 10.59 22.64 22.54
CA LYS A 426 9.38 23.47 22.56
C LYS A 426 9.66 24.96 22.29
N TYR A 427 10.87 25.42 22.59
CA TYR A 427 11.30 26.81 22.44
C TYR A 427 12.04 27.09 21.14
N ASP A 428 12.24 26.08 20.29
CA ASP A 428 12.87 26.28 18.99
C ASP A 428 11.96 27.19 18.14
N PRO A 429 12.55 28.16 17.40
CA PRO A 429 11.77 29.08 16.61
C PRO A 429 11.03 28.37 15.48
N ILE A 430 9.78 28.80 15.24
CA ILE A 430 9.00 28.37 14.09
C ILE A 430 9.65 28.94 12.82
N LEU A 431 9.84 28.09 11.82
CA LEU A 431 10.37 28.49 10.51
C LEU A 431 9.38 29.40 9.78
N LYS A 432 9.87 30.54 9.35
CA LYS A 432 9.05 31.63 8.79
C LYS A 432 9.08 31.69 7.28
N SER A 433 10.11 31.12 6.65
CA SER A 433 10.32 31.20 5.21
C SER A 433 10.82 29.90 4.61
N LYS A 434 10.62 29.77 3.29
CA LYS A 434 11.18 28.67 2.49
C LYS A 434 12.71 28.63 2.57
N ASP A 435 13.36 29.79 2.55
CA ASP A 435 14.82 29.88 2.62
C ASP A 435 15.38 29.35 3.95
N GLU A 436 14.74 29.69 5.08
CA GLU A 436 15.10 29.13 6.39
C GLU A 436 14.98 27.60 6.39
N LEU A 437 13.89 27.06 5.82
CA LEU A 437 13.70 25.61 5.72
C LEU A 437 14.80 24.95 4.87
N ILE A 438 15.11 25.52 3.71
CA ILE A 438 16.14 25.02 2.79
C ILE A 438 17.51 25.01 3.47
N GLN A 439 17.83 26.03 4.27
CA GLN A 439 19.06 26.07 5.06
C GLN A 439 19.15 24.92 6.08
N LEU A 440 18.04 24.52 6.70
CA LEU A 440 18.03 23.38 7.63
C LEU A 440 18.19 22.04 6.92
N VAL A 441 17.70 21.93 5.68
CA VAL A 441 17.80 20.72 4.85
C VAL A 441 19.20 20.54 4.28
N HIS A 442 19.86 21.62 3.83
CA HIS A 442 21.15 21.54 3.11
C HIS A 442 22.39 21.73 3.97
N ARG A 443 22.26 21.80 5.30
CA ARG A 443 23.45 21.82 6.15
C ARG A 443 24.19 20.47 6.11
N GLU A 444 25.42 20.46 6.63
CA GLU A 444 26.24 19.25 6.73
C GLU A 444 25.57 18.14 7.56
N ASP A 445 24.92 18.50 8.68
CA ASP A 445 24.12 17.60 9.54
C ASP A 445 22.62 17.98 9.53
N PRO A 446 21.82 17.53 8.54
CA PRO A 446 20.48 18.04 8.29
C PRO A 446 19.55 17.89 9.50
N LEU A 447 18.86 18.98 9.88
CA LEU A 447 17.79 18.89 10.90
C LEU A 447 16.43 18.54 10.30
N LEU A 448 16.26 18.79 9.01
CA LEU A 448 15.05 18.47 8.26
C LEU A 448 15.42 17.61 7.06
N LEU A 449 14.58 16.63 6.79
CA LEU A 449 14.63 15.84 5.55
C LEU A 449 13.27 15.90 4.86
N PRO A 450 13.20 15.67 3.54
CA PRO A 450 11.94 15.31 2.89
C PRO A 450 11.24 14.18 3.66
N TYR A 451 9.92 14.28 3.81
CA TYR A 451 9.18 13.32 4.63
C TYR A 451 9.33 11.88 4.10
N ARG A 452 9.69 10.96 4.99
CA ARG A 452 10.00 9.55 4.76
C ARG A 452 11.10 9.30 3.73
N PHE A 453 12.08 10.20 3.65
CA PHE A 453 13.18 10.08 2.69
C PHE A 453 13.94 8.75 2.82
N THR A 454 14.14 8.26 4.05
CA THR A 454 14.88 7.01 4.33
C THR A 454 13.98 5.76 4.30
N ASP A 455 12.80 5.86 4.90
CA ASP A 455 11.91 4.70 5.12
C ASP A 455 11.03 4.34 3.91
N SER A 456 10.70 5.33 3.09
CA SER A 456 9.73 5.22 2.00
C SER A 456 9.95 6.30 0.92
N PRO A 457 11.12 6.34 0.26
CA PRO A 457 11.49 7.41 -0.66
C PRO A 457 10.50 7.57 -1.83
N GLU A 458 9.86 6.48 -2.27
CA GLU A 458 8.88 6.52 -3.36
C GLU A 458 7.62 7.30 -3.00
N SER A 459 7.22 7.34 -1.72
CA SER A 459 5.96 7.96 -1.26
C SER A 459 5.83 9.44 -1.61
N HIS A 460 6.95 10.16 -1.67
CA HIS A 460 6.97 11.59 -1.99
C HIS A 460 7.88 11.91 -3.18
N SER A 461 8.37 10.89 -3.90
CA SER A 461 9.32 11.03 -5.02
C SER A 461 8.81 11.95 -6.13
N LEU A 462 7.51 11.85 -6.48
CA LEU A 462 6.89 12.67 -7.53
C LEU A 462 6.78 14.16 -7.17
N THR A 463 6.93 14.51 -5.89
CA THR A 463 7.01 15.91 -5.47
C THR A 463 8.26 16.59 -6.02
N ASN A 464 9.34 15.86 -6.35
CA ASN A 464 10.59 16.42 -6.88
C ASN A 464 11.14 17.58 -6.02
N TYR A 465 11.58 17.24 -4.80
CA TYR A 465 12.12 18.21 -3.85
C TYR A 465 13.29 19.03 -4.42
N TRP A 466 14.13 18.43 -5.26
CA TRP A 466 15.21 19.15 -5.93
C TRP A 466 14.68 20.32 -6.76
N LYS A 467 13.64 20.11 -7.57
CA LYS A 467 12.96 21.20 -8.28
C LYS A 467 12.30 22.19 -7.32
N TRP A 468 11.68 21.69 -6.25
CA TRP A 468 11.00 22.54 -5.26
C TRP A 468 11.93 23.55 -4.61
N TYR A 469 13.17 23.19 -4.28
CA TYR A 469 14.12 24.08 -3.61
C TYR A 469 14.44 25.36 -4.42
N TYR A 470 14.42 25.30 -5.75
CA TYR A 470 14.85 26.41 -6.61
C TYR A 470 13.71 27.13 -7.34
N THR A 471 12.51 26.54 -7.36
CA THR A 471 11.37 27.14 -8.06
C THR A 471 10.68 28.22 -7.22
N ASN A 472 10.17 29.26 -7.90
CA ASN A 472 9.30 30.30 -7.33
C ASN A 472 7.92 30.28 -8.00
N GLU A 473 7.59 29.17 -8.66
CA GLU A 473 6.31 28.93 -9.29
C GLU A 473 5.85 27.48 -9.05
N PRO A 474 4.54 27.24 -8.89
CA PRO A 474 4.01 25.89 -8.83
C PRO A 474 4.25 25.13 -10.12
N TYR A 475 4.39 23.81 -10.01
CA TYR A 475 4.65 22.98 -11.18
C TYR A 475 3.84 21.70 -11.16
N LYS A 476 3.45 21.26 -12.36
CA LYS A 476 2.75 20.01 -12.57
C LYS A 476 3.67 18.82 -12.27
N VAL A 477 3.13 17.81 -11.59
CA VAL A 477 3.78 16.49 -11.43
C VAL A 477 3.88 15.82 -12.80
N ALA A 478 5.08 15.35 -13.15
CA ALA A 478 5.37 14.84 -14.50
C ALA A 478 4.75 13.47 -14.80
N ALA A 479 4.55 12.64 -13.78
CA ALA A 479 3.98 11.30 -13.92
C ALA A 479 2.45 11.34 -13.90
N ASN A 480 1.83 10.46 -14.68
CA ASN A 480 0.37 10.30 -14.72
C ASN A 480 -0.17 9.34 -13.65
N PHE A 481 0.69 8.52 -13.02
CA PHE A 481 0.34 7.59 -11.96
C PHE A 481 1.59 7.09 -11.22
N ASN A 482 1.48 6.88 -9.91
CA ASN A 482 2.42 6.09 -9.12
C ASN A 482 1.68 5.44 -7.94
N ASP A 483 1.80 4.12 -7.77
CA ASP A 483 1.04 3.31 -6.82
C ASP A 483 1.52 3.43 -5.36
N LYS A 484 2.61 4.16 -5.12
CA LYS A 484 3.17 4.50 -3.80
C LYS A 484 2.99 5.97 -3.44
N TYR A 485 2.70 6.84 -4.40
CA TYR A 485 2.69 8.28 -4.16
C TYR A 485 1.59 8.67 -3.15
N GLU A 486 2.01 9.36 -2.09
CA GLU A 486 1.21 9.58 -0.89
C GLU A 486 1.30 11.05 -0.40
N PRO A 487 1.16 12.07 -1.27
CA PRO A 487 1.33 13.47 -0.88
C PRO A 487 0.25 13.98 0.07
N PHE A 488 0.55 15.10 0.70
CA PHE A 488 -0.45 15.94 1.34
C PHE A 488 -0.93 17.00 0.35
N ILE A 489 -2.23 17.25 0.35
CA ILE A 489 -2.85 18.05 -0.72
C ILE A 489 -3.85 19.07 -0.17
N ILE A 490 -3.92 20.22 -0.85
CA ILE A 490 -5.07 21.11 -0.83
C ILE A 490 -5.96 20.75 -2.03
N ILE A 491 -7.24 20.52 -1.79
CA ILE A 491 -8.18 20.09 -2.84
C ILE A 491 -9.50 20.81 -2.71
N GLU A 492 -10.13 21.12 -3.84
CA GLU A 492 -11.45 21.75 -3.88
C GLU A 492 -12.54 20.78 -3.43
N LYS A 493 -13.42 21.23 -2.54
CA LYS A 493 -14.61 20.50 -2.10
C LYS A 493 -15.70 20.61 -3.16
N THR A 494 -15.78 19.62 -4.03
CA THR A 494 -16.84 19.50 -5.04
C THR A 494 -17.78 18.34 -4.71
N LYS A 495 -18.94 18.29 -5.38
CA LYS A 495 -19.89 17.18 -5.23
C LYS A 495 -19.32 15.84 -5.74
N ASP A 496 -18.43 15.91 -6.71
CA ASP A 496 -17.83 14.74 -7.37
C ASP A 496 -16.47 14.34 -6.77
N LEU A 497 -16.05 15.00 -5.69
CA LEU A 497 -14.81 14.68 -4.98
C LEU A 497 -14.89 13.25 -4.45
N PRO A 498 -13.95 12.36 -4.85
CA PRO A 498 -13.87 11.04 -4.24
C PRO A 498 -13.67 11.15 -2.72
N LEU A 499 -14.23 10.18 -1.99
CA LEU A 499 -14.01 10.03 -0.55
C LEU A 499 -13.06 8.87 -0.29
N PHE A 500 -12.45 8.83 0.88
CA PHE A 500 -11.59 7.71 1.26
C PHE A 500 -12.41 6.42 1.36
N ASN A 501 -11.82 5.28 0.97
CA ASN A 501 -12.47 3.99 1.12
C ASN A 501 -12.54 3.59 2.60
N GLU A 502 -13.74 3.55 3.17
CA GLU A 502 -13.97 3.33 4.60
C GLU A 502 -13.72 1.88 5.04
N GLU A 503 -13.56 0.93 4.10
CA GLU A 503 -13.16 -0.45 4.44
C GLU A 503 -11.68 -0.56 4.83
N LEU A 504 -10.86 0.42 4.43
CA LEU A 504 -9.47 0.55 4.86
C LEU A 504 -9.44 1.23 6.24
N ILE A 505 -9.42 0.39 7.27
CA ILE A 505 -9.30 0.78 8.68
C ILE A 505 -7.87 0.61 9.18
N ASN A 506 -7.58 1.15 10.36
CA ASN A 506 -6.26 1.13 11.00
C ASN A 506 -5.20 1.78 10.10
N PHE A 507 -3.95 1.33 10.19
CA PHE A 507 -2.83 1.91 9.44
C PHE A 507 -2.54 1.14 8.16
N GLY A 508 -2.16 1.89 7.12
CA GLY A 508 -1.51 1.37 5.93
C GLY A 508 -2.45 1.22 4.75
N MET A 509 -1.92 1.51 3.57
CA MET A 509 -2.66 1.49 2.29
C MET A 509 -3.83 2.48 2.21
N ASP A 510 -4.11 3.26 3.25
CA ASP A 510 -5.27 4.16 3.30
C ASP A 510 -5.12 5.38 2.36
N LYS A 511 -4.17 6.27 2.61
CA LYS A 511 -3.97 7.51 1.85
C LYS A 511 -3.49 7.24 0.42
N VAL A 512 -2.62 6.25 0.21
CA VAL A 512 -2.17 5.86 -1.14
C VAL A 512 -3.32 5.39 -2.04
N MET A 513 -4.33 4.72 -1.48
CA MET A 513 -5.51 4.30 -2.25
C MET A 513 -6.42 5.48 -2.57
N TYR A 514 -6.51 6.49 -1.69
CA TYR A 514 -7.18 7.75 -2.00
C TYR A 514 -6.50 8.50 -3.15
N ILE A 515 -5.17 8.61 -3.12
CA ILE A 515 -4.39 9.25 -4.20
C ILE A 515 -4.50 8.46 -5.51
N THR A 516 -4.49 7.13 -5.45
CA THR A 516 -4.77 6.23 -6.59
C THR A 516 -6.13 6.53 -7.22
N GLU A 517 -7.16 6.77 -6.40
CA GLU A 517 -8.47 7.13 -6.89
C GLU A 517 -8.47 8.52 -7.56
N LEU A 518 -7.77 9.51 -7.00
CA LEU A 518 -7.67 10.84 -7.62
C LEU A 518 -6.98 10.79 -8.98
N PHE A 519 -5.88 10.03 -9.12
CA PHE A 519 -5.27 9.78 -10.43
C PHE A 519 -6.27 9.16 -11.41
N SER A 520 -7.02 8.15 -10.96
CA SER A 520 -8.02 7.45 -11.77
C SER A 520 -9.22 8.35 -12.15
N ALA A 521 -9.53 9.34 -11.31
CA ALA A 521 -10.53 10.37 -11.54
C ALA A 521 -10.04 11.55 -12.40
N ASN A 522 -8.84 11.44 -12.99
CA ASN A 522 -8.18 12.44 -13.82
C ASN A 522 -7.85 13.76 -13.10
N TYR A 523 -7.53 13.71 -11.81
CA TYR A 523 -6.97 14.88 -11.13
C TYR A 523 -5.55 15.16 -11.62
N ILE A 524 -5.25 16.45 -11.79
CA ILE A 524 -3.90 16.95 -12.09
C ILE A 524 -3.25 17.38 -10.79
N PHE A 525 -2.01 16.95 -10.57
CA PHE A 525 -1.26 17.30 -9.38
C PHE A 525 -0.31 18.47 -9.66
N TYR A 526 -0.40 19.53 -8.86
CA TYR A 526 0.50 20.69 -8.89
C TYR A 526 1.21 20.83 -7.56
N VAL A 527 2.53 20.79 -7.56
CA VAL A 527 3.33 21.08 -6.37
C VAL A 527 3.39 22.58 -6.16
N LEU A 528 2.93 23.05 -5.00
CA LEU A 528 3.02 24.45 -4.60
C LEU A 528 4.44 24.80 -4.16
N ASP A 529 4.91 26.00 -4.51
CA ASP A 529 6.29 26.43 -4.34
C ASP A 529 6.57 27.17 -3.02
N ASN A 530 5.58 27.88 -2.46
CA ASN A 530 5.75 28.76 -1.30
C ASN A 530 4.88 28.37 -0.09
N VAL A 531 4.58 27.08 0.04
CA VAL A 531 3.94 26.48 1.22
C VAL A 531 4.57 25.13 1.49
N TRP A 532 4.59 24.71 2.75
CA TRP A 532 5.10 23.40 3.17
C TRP A 532 4.42 22.95 4.45
N ILE A 533 4.64 21.69 4.83
CA ILE A 533 4.25 21.14 6.13
C ILE A 533 5.43 20.37 6.74
N ILE A 534 5.49 20.32 8.06
CA ILE A 534 6.58 19.64 8.78
C ILE A 534 6.02 18.67 9.80
N HIS A 535 6.40 17.41 9.67
CA HIS A 535 6.12 16.34 10.63
C HIS A 535 7.02 16.48 11.86
N PHE A 536 6.44 16.32 13.04
CA PHE A 536 7.21 16.18 14.27
C PHE A 536 7.39 14.72 14.65
N PRO A 537 8.65 14.27 14.85
CA PRO A 537 8.92 12.95 15.39
C PRO A 537 8.16 12.73 16.69
N HIS A 538 7.60 11.54 16.81
CA HIS A 538 6.75 11.19 17.93
C HIS A 538 6.81 9.69 18.20
N ARG A 539 6.45 9.29 19.42
CA ARG A 539 6.37 7.86 19.76
C ARG A 539 5.31 7.16 18.91
N SER A 540 5.56 5.90 18.53
CA SER A 540 4.58 5.06 17.84
C SER A 540 3.35 4.81 18.70
N THR A 541 2.14 4.90 18.10
CA THR A 541 0.89 4.46 18.76
C THR A 541 0.84 2.94 18.88
N SER A 542 -0.04 2.41 19.73
CA SER A 542 -0.35 0.98 19.79
C SER A 542 -0.81 0.44 18.43
N TYR A 543 -1.71 1.17 17.76
CA TYR A 543 -2.19 0.83 16.42
C TYR A 543 -1.07 0.74 15.38
N TYR A 544 -0.10 1.64 15.42
CA TYR A 544 1.03 1.60 14.50
C TYR A 544 1.98 0.43 14.81
N LYS A 545 2.22 0.12 16.08
CA LYS A 545 3.00 -1.07 16.48
C LYS A 545 2.33 -2.35 16.01
N GLU A 546 1.02 -2.46 16.20
CA GLU A 546 0.24 -3.57 15.70
C GLU A 546 0.36 -3.69 14.17
N TYR A 547 0.24 -2.59 13.44
CA TYR A 547 0.45 -2.58 12.00
C TYR A 547 1.85 -3.05 11.56
N GLN A 548 2.89 -2.77 12.34
CA GLN A 548 4.27 -3.17 12.05
C GLN A 548 4.56 -4.65 12.32
N GLN A 549 3.78 -5.29 13.22
CA GLN A 549 4.12 -6.60 13.80
C GLN A 549 3.04 -7.68 13.58
N ASN A 550 1.80 -7.29 13.32
CA ASN A 550 0.69 -8.22 13.12
C ASN A 550 0.59 -8.67 11.64
N LEU A 551 1.13 -9.85 11.37
CA LEU A 551 1.13 -10.47 10.03
C LEU A 551 -0.26 -10.73 9.47
N GLU A 552 -1.23 -11.12 10.32
CA GLU A 552 -2.59 -11.37 9.86
C GLU A 552 -3.29 -10.07 9.47
N GLN A 553 -3.13 -9.01 10.27
CA GLN A 553 -3.65 -7.70 9.93
C GLN A 553 -2.99 -7.15 8.66
N ARG A 554 -1.67 -7.35 8.50
CA ARG A 554 -0.93 -6.98 7.29
C ARG A 554 -1.49 -7.67 6.03
N LEU A 555 -1.75 -8.98 6.13
CA LEU A 555 -2.37 -9.76 5.07
C LEU A 555 -3.79 -9.29 4.74
N ARG A 556 -4.62 -9.01 5.75
CA ARG A 556 -5.99 -8.49 5.58
C ARG A 556 -5.99 -7.10 4.93
N ASN A 557 -5.08 -6.21 5.34
CA ASN A 557 -4.91 -4.89 4.72
C ASN A 557 -4.48 -5.03 3.25
N GLY A 558 -3.58 -5.96 2.92
CA GLY A 558 -3.20 -6.28 1.54
C GLY A 558 -4.41 -6.72 0.71
N ALA A 559 -5.23 -7.63 1.23
CA ALA A 559 -6.46 -8.08 0.56
C ALA A 559 -7.43 -6.91 0.31
N LYS A 560 -7.67 -6.08 1.33
CA LYS A 560 -8.54 -4.90 1.24
C LYS A 560 -8.05 -3.87 0.23
N ARG A 561 -6.72 -3.68 0.15
CA ARG A 561 -6.09 -2.82 -0.85
C ARG A 561 -6.42 -3.30 -2.28
N PHE A 562 -6.29 -4.60 -2.55
CA PHE A 562 -6.60 -5.13 -3.89
C PHE A 562 -8.10 -5.04 -4.23
N GLN A 563 -8.98 -5.27 -3.25
CA GLN A 563 -10.42 -5.05 -3.41
C GLN A 563 -10.72 -3.59 -3.78
N ALA A 564 -10.13 -2.63 -3.06
CA ALA A 564 -10.25 -1.20 -3.35
C ALA A 564 -9.69 -0.83 -4.74
N SER A 565 -8.54 -1.39 -5.14
CA SER A 565 -8.02 -1.22 -6.50
C SER A 565 -8.97 -1.74 -7.57
N GLY A 566 -9.55 -2.93 -7.38
CA GLY A 566 -10.55 -3.48 -8.29
C GLY A 566 -11.78 -2.58 -8.42
N GLN A 567 -12.28 -2.03 -7.31
CA GLN A 567 -13.38 -1.06 -7.31
C GLN A 567 -13.04 0.22 -8.09
N ILE A 568 -11.84 0.77 -7.90
CA ILE A 568 -11.37 1.96 -8.65
C ILE A 568 -11.29 1.64 -10.15
N ILE A 569 -10.66 0.53 -10.52
CA ILE A 569 -10.54 0.11 -11.92
C ILE A 569 -11.91 -0.04 -12.58
N GLN A 570 -12.88 -0.64 -11.90
CA GLN A 570 -14.25 -0.75 -12.38
C GLN A 570 -14.94 0.62 -12.49
N LYS A 571 -14.89 1.44 -11.42
CA LYS A 571 -15.54 2.75 -11.33
C LYS A 571 -15.09 3.70 -12.45
N TYR A 572 -13.80 3.71 -12.75
CA TYR A 572 -13.21 4.59 -13.77
C TYR A 572 -12.97 3.89 -15.12
N LYS A 573 -13.43 2.64 -15.28
CA LYS A 573 -13.30 1.84 -16.52
C LYS A 573 -11.86 1.76 -17.02
N ILE A 574 -10.92 1.59 -16.10
CA ILE A 574 -9.49 1.47 -16.40
C ILE A 574 -9.26 0.17 -17.16
N LYS A 575 -8.53 0.29 -18.26
CA LYS A 575 -8.20 -0.83 -19.14
C LYS A 575 -6.96 -1.54 -18.62
N LEU A 576 -7.10 -2.80 -18.23
CA LEU A 576 -5.98 -3.64 -17.81
C LEU A 576 -5.33 -4.28 -19.04
N ASN A 577 -4.03 -4.07 -19.20
CA ASN A 577 -3.28 -4.56 -20.37
C ASN A 577 -3.34 -6.09 -20.48
N GLU A 578 -3.35 -6.78 -19.33
CA GLU A 578 -3.40 -8.23 -19.21
C GLU A 578 -4.75 -8.83 -19.66
N CYS A 579 -5.79 -7.99 -19.81
CA CYS A 579 -7.14 -8.40 -20.18
C CYS A 579 -7.41 -8.35 -21.69
N TYR A 580 -6.45 -7.84 -22.47
CA TYR A 580 -6.49 -7.94 -23.92
C TYR A 580 -6.00 -9.32 -24.35
N ARG A 581 -6.92 -10.24 -24.64
CA ARG A 581 -6.57 -11.44 -25.41
C ARG A 581 -5.95 -10.96 -26.73
N LYS A 582 -4.67 -11.28 -26.99
CA LYS A 582 -4.23 -11.36 -28.38
C LYS A 582 -5.10 -12.45 -29.02
N PRO A 583 -5.83 -12.17 -30.11
CA PRO A 583 -6.43 -13.27 -30.87
C PRO A 583 -5.29 -14.23 -31.24
N MET A 584 -5.49 -15.51 -30.88
CA MET A 584 -4.59 -16.60 -31.25
C MET A 584 -4.51 -16.76 -32.76
#